data_AF-A0A1F3EQB0-F1
#
_entry.id   AF-A0A1F3EQB0-F1
#
_cell.length_a   1.000
_cell.length_b   1.000
_cell.length_c   1.000
_cell.angle_alpha   90.00
_cell.angle_beta   90.00
_cell.angle_gamma   90.00
#
_symmetry.space_group_name_H-M   'P 1'
#
loop_
_entity.id
_entity.type
_entity.pdbx_description
1 polymer ?
#
loop_
_entity_poly.entity_id
_entity_poly.type
_entity_poly.pdbx_seq_one_letter_code
_entity_poly.pdbx_strand_id
1 'polypeptide(L)'
;MNKQKQLSPETYIRTRARNLPIDKCFINQNWKETGIASIIVSRKHTNGNFTFGVYLVDLFALGTKDSFYRFNTAPDILEELKERMSKELVEEADYVLVHNIIYGANAYAEENGFKVCKEFILTQFILEEDTEDIELIEIEFGKDGKPLLIQNVGMF
;
A
#
# COMPACT_ATOMS: atom_id res chain seq x y z
N MET A 1 23.42 -14.76 -29.82
CA MET A 1 23.19 -13.80 -28.72
C MET A 1 21.75 -13.90 -28.29
N ASN A 2 21.48 -14.51 -27.14
CA ASN A 2 20.12 -14.65 -26.62
C ASN A 2 19.73 -13.30 -26.01
N LYS A 3 18.89 -12.50 -26.69
CA LYS A 3 18.32 -11.29 -26.09
C LYS A 3 17.39 -11.75 -24.98
N GLN A 4 17.84 -11.71 -23.72
CA GLN A 4 16.93 -11.81 -22.58
C GLN A 4 15.83 -10.77 -22.78
N LYS A 5 14.60 -11.24 -22.96
CA LYS A 5 13.43 -10.38 -23.14
C LYS A 5 13.27 -9.61 -21.83
N GLN A 6 13.44 -8.29 -21.87
CA GLN A 6 13.19 -7.44 -20.72
C GLN A 6 11.71 -7.59 -20.35
N LEU A 7 11.42 -8.00 -19.12
CA LEU A 7 10.05 -8.12 -18.63
C LEU A 7 9.37 -6.74 -18.65
N SER A 8 8.07 -6.70 -18.96
CA SER A 8 7.30 -5.48 -18.71
C SER A 8 7.24 -5.21 -17.20
N PRO A 9 7.08 -3.95 -16.76
CA PRO A 9 6.95 -3.62 -15.35
C PRO A 9 5.86 -4.45 -14.63
N GLU A 10 4.68 -4.61 -15.24
CA GLU A 10 3.61 -5.42 -14.66
C GLU A 10 3.98 -6.90 -14.51
N THR A 11 4.63 -7.48 -15.52
CA THR A 11 5.09 -8.88 -15.46
C THR A 11 6.15 -9.04 -14.38
N TYR A 12 7.05 -8.08 -14.26
CA TYR A 12 8.04 -8.08 -13.18
C TYR A 12 7.35 -8.01 -11.82
N ILE A 13 6.39 -7.10 -11.64
CA ILE A 13 5.67 -6.97 -10.37
C ILE A 13 5.01 -8.29 -9.99
N ARG A 14 4.24 -8.92 -10.89
CA ARG A 14 3.56 -10.19 -10.62
C ARG A 14 4.49 -11.36 -10.29
N THR A 15 5.71 -11.37 -10.82
CA THR A 15 6.56 -12.57 -10.80
C THR A 15 7.86 -12.42 -10.02
N ARG A 16 8.28 -11.18 -9.72
CA ARG A 16 9.61 -10.89 -9.19
C ARG A 16 9.64 -9.85 -8.07
N ALA A 17 8.61 -9.02 -7.89
CA ALA A 17 8.68 -7.93 -6.89
C ALA A 17 8.96 -8.45 -5.47
N ARG A 18 8.33 -9.56 -5.05
CA ARG A 18 8.58 -10.17 -3.72
C ARG A 18 10.01 -10.66 -3.49
N ASN A 19 10.82 -10.83 -4.54
CA ASN A 19 12.23 -11.20 -4.38
C ASN A 19 13.12 -10.01 -4.00
N LEU A 20 12.62 -8.78 -4.11
CA LEU A 20 13.32 -7.59 -3.67
C LEU A 20 13.06 -7.39 -2.17
N PRO A 21 14.05 -7.04 -1.34
CA PRO A 21 13.81 -6.75 0.05
C PRO A 21 12.88 -5.53 0.20
N ILE A 22 11.94 -5.61 1.14
CA ILE A 22 11.25 -4.43 1.67
C ILE A 22 12.32 -3.49 2.26
N ASP A 23 12.23 -2.18 1.95
CA ASP A 23 13.20 -1.17 2.41
C ASP A 23 12.56 -0.20 3.41
N LYS A 24 11.63 0.64 2.95
CA LYS A 24 10.94 1.62 3.79
C LYS A 24 9.44 1.63 3.54
N CYS A 25 8.71 1.91 4.62
CA CYS A 25 7.28 2.13 4.59
C CYS A 25 6.94 3.49 5.18
N PHE A 26 5.89 4.11 4.66
CA PHE A 26 5.43 5.42 5.13
C PHE A 26 3.92 5.44 5.27
N ILE A 27 3.42 6.21 6.22
CA ILE A 27 1.98 6.41 6.47
C ILE A 27 1.71 7.85 6.94
N ASN A 28 0.53 8.41 6.62
CA ASN A 28 0.08 9.69 7.19
C ASN A 28 -0.26 9.55 8.68
N GLN A 29 0.08 10.52 9.52
CA GLN A 29 -0.03 10.44 10.98
C GLN A 29 -1.47 10.30 11.51
N ASN A 30 -2.42 10.95 10.85
CA ASN A 30 -3.81 11.04 11.30
C ASN A 30 -4.70 9.86 10.81
N TRP A 31 -4.09 8.74 10.39
CA TRP A 31 -4.81 7.62 9.80
C TRP A 31 -5.81 6.97 10.77
N LYS A 32 -5.48 6.93 12.07
CA LYS A 32 -6.35 6.36 13.11
C LYS A 32 -7.60 7.22 13.32
N GLU A 33 -7.43 8.54 13.38
CA GLU A 33 -8.50 9.50 13.63
C GLU A 33 -9.42 9.66 12.42
N THR A 34 -8.84 9.65 11.21
CA THR A 34 -9.58 9.85 9.97
C THR A 34 -10.17 8.56 9.40
N GLY A 35 -9.63 7.40 9.77
CA GLY A 35 -9.92 6.12 9.14
C GLY A 35 -9.38 6.00 7.71
N ILE A 36 -8.51 6.93 7.28
CA ILE A 36 -7.91 6.96 5.95
C ILE A 36 -6.39 6.89 6.08
N ALA A 37 -5.81 5.79 5.59
CA ALA A 37 -4.37 5.59 5.54
C ALA A 37 -3.84 5.74 4.11
N SER A 38 -2.98 6.73 3.90
CA SER A 38 -2.14 6.91 2.71
C SER A 38 -0.79 6.25 2.97
N ILE A 39 -0.55 5.08 2.37
CA ILE A 39 0.60 4.22 2.64
C ILE A 39 1.52 4.12 1.43
N ILE A 40 2.83 4.19 1.65
CA ILE A 40 3.85 3.78 0.68
C ILE A 40 4.57 2.54 1.21
N VAL A 41 4.77 1.53 0.36
CA VAL A 41 5.65 0.39 0.62
C VAL A 41 6.69 0.31 -0.48
N SER A 42 7.98 0.38 -0.11
CA SER A 42 9.09 0.35 -1.07
C SER A 42 9.90 -0.94 -0.97
N ARG A 43 10.39 -1.39 -2.12
CA ARG A 43 11.35 -2.47 -2.27
C ARG A 43 12.58 -2.00 -3.03
N LYS A 44 13.75 -2.41 -2.58
CA LYS A 44 15.04 -1.93 -3.09
C LYS A 44 15.64 -2.87 -4.12
N HIS A 45 16.03 -2.31 -5.27
CA HIS A 45 16.76 -3.01 -6.31
C HIS A 45 18.27 -2.99 -6.03
N THR A 46 19.01 -3.94 -6.61
CA THR A 46 20.47 -4.03 -6.48
C THR A 46 21.21 -2.85 -7.11
N ASN A 47 20.57 -2.11 -8.03
CA ASN A 47 21.13 -0.88 -8.64
C ASN A 47 20.90 0.38 -7.77
N GLY A 48 20.28 0.25 -6.60
CA GLY A 48 19.97 1.36 -5.71
C GLY A 48 18.62 2.07 -5.98
N ASN A 49 17.91 1.69 -7.04
CA ASN A 49 16.57 2.19 -7.34
C ASN A 49 15.50 1.48 -6.52
N PHE A 50 14.26 1.99 -6.61
CA PHE A 50 13.10 1.47 -5.89
C PHE A 50 11.98 1.03 -6.82
N THR A 51 11.31 -0.05 -6.46
CA THR A 51 9.91 -0.29 -6.85
C THR A 51 9.07 -0.05 -5.62
N PHE A 52 8.01 0.75 -5.72
CA PHE A 52 7.12 1.00 -4.59
C PHE A 52 5.66 0.99 -5.00
N GLY A 53 4.83 0.54 -4.06
CA GLY A 53 3.37 0.62 -4.12
C GLY A 53 2.90 1.78 -3.26
N VAL A 54 1.83 2.43 -3.71
CA VAL A 54 1.11 3.48 -2.97
C VAL A 54 -0.33 3.01 -2.81
N TYR A 55 -0.86 3.12 -1.61
CA TYR A 55 -2.17 2.57 -1.22
C TYR A 55 -2.95 3.64 -0.47
N LEU A 56 -4.18 3.92 -0.91
CA LEU A 56 -5.15 4.71 -0.16
C LEU A 56 -6.16 3.75 0.45
N VAL A 57 -6.11 3.56 1.77
CA VAL A 57 -6.87 2.56 2.51
C VAL A 57 -7.91 3.24 3.38
N ASP A 58 -9.13 2.75 3.33
CA ASP A 58 -10.26 3.16 4.16
C ASP A 58 -10.57 2.05 5.16
N LEU A 59 -10.17 2.30 6.41
CA LEU A 59 -10.30 1.36 7.51
C LEU A 59 -11.75 1.21 7.97
N PHE A 60 -12.62 2.14 7.59
CA PHE A 60 -13.99 2.17 8.09
C PHE A 60 -14.96 1.40 7.22
N ALA A 61 -14.68 1.16 5.94
CA ALA A 61 -15.59 0.38 5.11
C ALA A 61 -14.95 -0.23 3.86
N LEU A 62 -14.25 0.59 3.07
CA LEU A 62 -13.99 0.25 1.66
C LEU A 62 -12.70 -0.55 1.41
N GLY A 63 -11.84 -0.67 2.42
CA GLY A 63 -10.51 -1.24 2.24
C GLY A 63 -9.68 -0.36 1.32
N THR A 64 -8.83 -0.94 0.48
CA THR A 64 -8.00 -0.19 -0.48
C THR A 64 -8.88 0.42 -1.57
N LYS A 65 -8.97 1.75 -1.57
CA LYS A 65 -9.77 2.57 -2.50
C LYS A 65 -9.03 2.91 -3.77
N ASP A 66 -7.72 3.10 -3.68
CA ASP A 66 -6.85 3.36 -4.81
C ASP A 66 -5.47 2.75 -4.54
N SER A 67 -4.82 2.28 -5.60
CA SER A 67 -3.42 1.91 -5.52
C SER A 67 -2.71 2.09 -6.85
N PHE A 68 -1.43 2.41 -6.79
CA PHE A 68 -0.58 2.48 -7.97
C PHE A 68 0.86 2.12 -7.61
N TYR A 69 1.71 2.01 -8.62
CA TYR A 69 3.12 1.70 -8.41
C TYR A 69 4.05 2.61 -9.20
N ARG A 70 5.31 2.63 -8.78
CA ARG A 70 6.46 3.05 -9.60
C ARG A 70 7.46 1.90 -9.64
N PHE A 71 8.08 1.72 -10.81
CA PHE A 71 8.97 0.60 -11.06
C PHE A 71 10.38 1.10 -11.34
N ASN A 72 11.36 0.55 -10.61
CA ASN A 72 12.80 0.78 -10.80
C ASN A 72 13.15 2.28 -10.95
N THR A 73 12.61 3.10 -10.06
CA THR A 73 12.76 4.55 -10.08
C THR A 73 13.89 5.02 -9.16
N ALA A 74 14.47 6.18 -9.46
CA ALA A 74 15.57 6.73 -8.67
C ALA A 74 15.07 7.20 -7.28
N PRO A 75 15.97 7.29 -6.28
CA PRO A 75 15.59 7.63 -4.90
C PRO A 75 14.88 8.99 -4.74
N ASP A 76 15.22 9.96 -5.57
CA ASP A 76 14.60 11.29 -5.62
C ASP A 76 13.09 11.23 -5.85
N ILE A 77 12.61 10.33 -6.71
CA ILE A 77 11.18 10.16 -6.99
C ILE A 77 10.40 9.66 -5.76
N LEU A 78 11.04 8.85 -4.90
CA LEU A 78 10.43 8.42 -3.64
C LEU A 78 10.35 9.58 -2.63
N GLU A 79 11.41 10.37 -2.51
CA GLU A 79 11.42 11.54 -1.63
C GLU A 79 10.43 12.62 -2.11
N GLU A 80 10.34 12.89 -3.42
CA GLU A 80 9.34 13.82 -3.98
C GLU A 80 7.90 13.37 -3.65
N LEU A 81 7.63 12.07 -3.75
CA LEU A 81 6.31 11.53 -3.40
C LEU A 81 6.02 11.71 -1.91
N LYS A 82 7.00 11.43 -1.05
CA LYS A 82 6.89 11.62 0.40
C LYS A 82 6.65 13.10 0.75
N GLU A 83 7.33 14.04 0.11
CA GLU A 83 7.11 15.48 0.29
C GLU A 83 5.73 15.93 -0.20
N ARG A 84 5.20 15.31 -1.27
CA ARG A 84 3.83 15.59 -1.71
C ARG A 84 2.80 15.07 -0.72
N MET A 85 3.04 13.89 -0.14
CA MET A 85 2.22 13.34 0.93
C MET A 85 2.41 14.10 2.25
N SER A 86 3.55 14.77 2.48
CA SER A 86 3.82 15.49 3.73
C SER A 86 2.94 16.72 3.96
N LYS A 87 2.13 17.15 2.98
CA LYS A 87 0.96 18.00 3.24
C LYS A 87 -0.02 17.37 4.24
N GLU A 88 0.00 16.05 4.39
CA GLU A 88 -0.79 15.24 5.32
C GLU A 88 0.01 14.73 6.55
N LEU A 89 1.20 15.26 6.84
CA LEU A 89 2.14 14.78 7.88
C LEU A 89 2.43 13.27 7.77
N VAL A 90 3.49 12.90 7.06
CA VAL A 90 3.87 11.49 6.84
C VAL A 90 5.01 11.09 7.76
N GLU A 91 4.94 9.89 8.32
CA GLU A 91 5.99 9.27 9.10
C GLU A 91 6.41 7.91 8.54
N GLU A 92 7.62 7.48 8.92
CA GLU A 92 8.10 6.13 8.62
C GLU A 92 7.36 5.13 9.52
N ALA A 93 6.96 4.00 8.96
CA ALA A 93 6.19 2.97 9.65
C ALA A 93 6.85 1.60 9.52
N ASP A 94 6.57 0.73 10.48
CA ASP A 94 6.97 -0.68 10.39
C ASP A 94 6.20 -1.38 9.27
N TYR A 95 6.86 -2.31 8.58
CA TYR A 95 6.25 -3.08 7.50
C TYR A 95 5.05 -3.92 7.99
N VAL A 96 5.18 -4.55 9.15
CA VAL A 96 4.13 -5.38 9.77
C VAL A 96 2.87 -4.53 9.99
N LEU A 97 3.02 -3.30 10.49
CA LEU A 97 1.88 -2.40 10.69
C LEU A 97 1.15 -2.09 9.39
N VAL A 98 1.87 -1.64 8.36
CA VAL A 98 1.23 -1.23 7.10
C VAL A 98 0.63 -2.42 6.35
N HIS A 99 1.26 -3.60 6.45
CA HIS A 99 0.72 -4.84 5.90
C HIS A 99 -0.62 -5.20 6.55
N ASN A 100 -0.67 -5.20 7.90
CA ASN A 100 -1.90 -5.45 8.65
C ASN A 100 -3.00 -4.42 8.35
N ILE A 101 -2.67 -3.14 8.20
CA ILE A 101 -3.65 -2.11 7.81
C ILE A 101 -4.26 -2.43 6.44
N ILE A 102 -3.43 -2.71 5.43
CA ILE A 102 -3.89 -2.93 4.06
C ILE A 102 -4.74 -4.20 3.97
N TYR A 103 -4.22 -5.34 4.45
CA TYR A 103 -4.90 -6.62 4.34
C TYR A 103 -6.12 -6.70 5.26
N GLY A 104 -6.01 -6.22 6.50
CA GLY A 104 -7.14 -6.20 7.43
C GLY A 104 -8.30 -5.31 6.94
N ALA A 105 -8.00 -4.13 6.39
CA ALA A 105 -9.05 -3.27 5.84
C ALA A 105 -9.71 -3.89 4.59
N ASN A 106 -8.92 -4.58 3.75
CA ASN A 106 -9.44 -5.30 2.59
C ASN A 106 -10.35 -6.46 3.00
N ALA A 107 -9.93 -7.27 3.98
CA ALA A 107 -10.74 -8.37 4.52
C ALA A 107 -12.05 -7.84 5.12
N TYR A 108 -11.98 -6.78 5.94
CA TYR A 108 -13.16 -6.13 6.52
C TYR A 108 -14.13 -5.63 5.43
N ALA A 109 -13.60 -5.03 4.37
CA ALA A 109 -14.40 -4.55 3.25
C ALA A 109 -15.14 -5.71 2.56
N GLU A 110 -14.43 -6.81 2.27
CA GLU A 110 -14.99 -7.99 1.62
C GLU A 110 -16.05 -8.68 2.48
N GLU A 111 -15.83 -8.82 3.79
CA GLU A 111 -16.80 -9.34 4.76
C GLU A 111 -18.10 -8.52 4.79
N ASN A 112 -17.99 -7.21 4.55
CA ASN A 112 -19.13 -6.29 4.49
C ASN A 112 -19.69 -6.09 3.06
N GLY A 113 -19.26 -6.89 2.09
CA GLY A 113 -19.79 -6.90 0.73
C GLY A 113 -19.23 -5.81 -0.19
N PHE A 114 -18.18 -5.11 0.22
CA PHE A 114 -17.45 -4.18 -0.64
C PHE A 114 -16.37 -4.92 -1.45
N LYS A 115 -15.95 -4.28 -2.54
CA LYS A 115 -14.88 -4.79 -3.40
C LYS A 115 -13.70 -3.83 -3.36
N VAL A 116 -12.53 -4.37 -3.06
CA VAL A 116 -11.25 -3.66 -3.11
C VAL A 116 -10.98 -3.14 -4.54
N CYS A 117 -10.25 -2.02 -4.67
CA CYS A 117 -9.91 -1.45 -5.97
C CYS A 117 -9.22 -2.46 -6.90
N LYS A 118 -9.50 -2.37 -8.21
CA LYS A 118 -8.98 -3.35 -9.19
C LYS A 118 -7.46 -3.25 -9.35
N GLU A 119 -6.89 -2.08 -9.11
CA GLU A 119 -5.46 -1.81 -9.17
C GLU A 119 -4.70 -2.62 -8.12
N PHE A 120 -5.34 -2.93 -6.98
CA PHE A 120 -4.78 -3.75 -5.92
C PHE A 120 -4.40 -5.15 -6.41
N ILE A 121 -5.10 -5.69 -7.41
CA ILE A 121 -4.81 -6.99 -8.02
C ILE A 121 -3.34 -7.08 -8.47
N LEU A 122 -2.76 -5.97 -8.95
CA LEU A 122 -1.35 -5.91 -9.34
C LEU A 122 -0.46 -5.42 -8.20
N THR A 123 -0.84 -4.36 -7.49
CA THR A 123 0.03 -3.73 -6.49
C THR A 123 0.22 -4.60 -5.23
N GLN A 124 -0.67 -5.55 -4.95
CA GLN A 124 -0.49 -6.53 -3.87
C GLN A 124 0.78 -7.38 -4.02
N PHE A 125 1.32 -7.54 -5.23
CA PHE A 125 2.58 -8.29 -5.42
C PHE A 125 3.81 -7.52 -4.94
N ILE A 126 3.66 -6.25 -4.58
CA ILE A 126 4.69 -5.46 -3.90
C ILE A 126 4.65 -5.74 -2.38
N LEU A 127 3.55 -6.27 -1.86
CA LEU A 127 3.45 -6.75 -0.48
C LEU A 127 3.86 -8.21 -0.41
N GLU A 128 4.37 -8.65 0.74
CA GLU A 128 4.39 -10.07 1.10
C GLU A 128 2.97 -10.63 1.12
N GLU A 129 2.88 -11.94 0.94
CA GLU A 129 1.60 -12.63 1.04
C GLU A 129 1.07 -12.53 2.47
N ASP A 130 -0.26 -12.40 2.59
CA ASP A 130 -0.93 -12.38 3.88
C ASP A 130 -0.98 -13.80 4.45
N THR A 131 0.02 -14.13 5.25
CA THR A 131 0.28 -15.46 5.82
C THR A 131 0.74 -15.32 7.27
N GLU A 132 0.82 -16.43 7.98
CA GLU A 132 1.25 -16.48 9.40
C GLU A 132 2.72 -16.03 9.62
N ASP A 133 3.50 -15.85 8.55
CA ASP A 133 4.88 -15.34 8.62
C ASP A 133 4.95 -13.85 9.02
N ILE A 134 3.83 -13.11 8.88
CA ILE A 134 3.71 -11.72 9.31
C ILE A 134 2.97 -11.69 10.65
N GLU A 135 3.55 -11.01 11.65
CA GLU A 135 2.91 -10.85 12.96
C GLU A 135 1.54 -10.15 12.82
N LEU A 136 0.51 -10.75 13.40
CA LEU A 136 -0.83 -10.18 13.42
C LEU A 136 -0.89 -9.04 14.45
N ILE A 137 -1.25 -7.84 13.99
CA ILE A 137 -1.50 -6.68 14.84
C ILE A 137 -3.01 -6.47 14.90
N GLU A 138 -3.56 -6.32 16.11
CA GLU A 138 -4.96 -5.96 16.28
C GLU A 138 -5.18 -4.50 15.87
N ILE A 139 -5.96 -4.32 14.80
CA ILE A 139 -6.35 -3.01 14.26
C ILE A 139 -7.87 -2.93 14.25
N GLU A 140 -8.40 -1.82 14.75
CA GLU A 140 -9.83 -1.56 14.70
C GLU A 140 -10.24 -1.17 13.27
N PHE A 141 -11.20 -1.91 12.72
CA PHE A 141 -11.84 -1.62 11.44
C PHE A 141 -13.33 -1.34 11.64
N GLY A 142 -13.89 -0.49 10.77
CA GLY A 142 -15.22 0.07 10.99
C GLY A 142 -15.23 1.15 12.06
N LYS A 143 -16.44 1.59 12.41
CA LYS A 143 -16.70 2.47 13.56
C LYS A 143 -17.80 1.86 14.40
N ASP A 144 -17.54 1.65 15.68
CA ASP A 144 -18.47 0.97 16.60
C ASP A 144 -18.90 -0.42 16.06
N GLY A 145 -17.95 -1.13 15.43
CA GLY A 145 -18.16 -2.46 14.84
C GLY A 145 -19.01 -2.48 13.56
N LYS A 146 -19.26 -1.33 12.91
CA LYS A 146 -20.05 -1.24 11.69
C LYS A 146 -19.31 -0.47 10.59
N PRO A 147 -19.57 -0.78 9.31
CA PRO A 147 -19.01 0.00 8.22
C PRO A 147 -19.49 1.45 8.27
N LEU A 148 -18.57 2.40 8.17
CA LEU A 148 -18.87 3.82 8.07
C LEU A 148 -18.34 4.38 6.75
N LEU A 149 -19.24 4.81 5.87
CA LEU A 149 -18.86 5.53 4.65
C LEU A 149 -18.80 7.03 4.95
N ILE A 150 -17.60 7.60 4.88
CA ILE A 150 -17.40 9.05 4.96
C ILE A 150 -17.35 9.60 3.53
N GLN A 151 -18.40 10.33 3.15
CA GLN A 151 -18.43 11.01 1.87
C GLN A 151 -17.70 12.36 2.01
N ASN A 152 -16.46 12.45 1.52
CA ASN A 152 -15.79 13.73 1.39
C ASN A 152 -16.53 14.58 0.36
N VAL A 153 -17.25 15.60 0.82
CA VAL A 153 -17.79 16.66 -0.02
C VAL A 153 -16.58 17.55 -0.38
N GLY A 154 -15.97 17.27 -1.53
CA GLY A 154 -14.64 17.76 -1.88
C GLY A 154 -14.49 19.29 -1.86
N MET A 155 -13.30 19.75 -1.48
CA MET A 155 -12.76 20.98 -2.04
C MET A 155 -11.93 20.58 -3.26
N PHE A 156 -12.46 20.89 -4.43
CA PHE A 156 -11.70 20.97 -5.68
C PHE A 156 -10.77 22.19 -5.65
#